data_AF-A0ABD0PT80-F1
#
_entry.id   AF-A0ABD0PT80-F1
#
_cell.length_a   1.000
_cell.length_b   1.000
_cell.length_c   1.000
_cell.angle_alpha   90.00
_cell.angle_beta   90.00
_cell.angle_gamma   90.00
#
_symmetry.space_group_name_H-M   'P 1'
#
loop_
_entity.id
_entity.type
_entity.pdbx_description
1 polymer ?
#
loop_
_entity_poly.entity_id
_entity_poly.type
_entity_poly.pdbx_seq_one_letter_code
_entity_poly.pdbx_strand_id
1 'polypeptide(L)' 'PEYGSYMIEGTPGQPYGGTMSEFNTVEDNMGKRRREAASVLNKNETLLTVTSFP' A
#
# COMPACT_ATOMS: atom_id res chain seq x y z
N PRO A 1 6.96 -5.68 9.74
CA PRO A 1 5.88 -6.56 10.22
C PRO A 1 5.00 -5.78 11.19
N GLU A 2 3.70 -5.74 10.97
CA GLU A 2 2.76 -4.98 11.79
C GLU A 2 2.29 -5.77 13.03
N TYR A 3 1.64 -5.08 13.98
CA TYR A 3 1.15 -5.69 15.21
C TYR A 3 0.11 -6.79 14.97
N GLY A 4 -0.83 -6.54 14.05
CA GLY A 4 -1.82 -7.54 13.64
C GLY A 4 -1.24 -8.51 12.61
N SER A 5 -1.49 -9.82 12.78
CA SER A 5 -1.07 -10.83 11.79
C SER A 5 -1.74 -10.67 10.42
N TYR A 6 -2.87 -9.95 10.36
CA TYR A 6 -3.61 -9.60 9.14
C TYR A 6 -3.20 -8.24 8.55
N MET A 7 -2.30 -7.50 9.21
CA MET A 7 -1.91 -6.16 8.80
C MET A 7 -0.67 -6.20 7.91
N ILE A 8 -0.66 -5.30 6.93
CA ILE A 8 0.51 -5.04 6.10
C ILE A 8 0.80 -3.54 6.09
N GLU A 9 2.08 -3.20 6.14
CA GLU A 9 2.56 -1.84 5.88
C GLU A 9 3.34 -1.84 4.57
N GLY A 10 3.15 -0.82 3.76
CA GLY A 10 3.95 -0.61 2.56
C GLY A 10 4.31 0.86 2.43
N THR A 11 5.58 1.14 2.18
CA THR A 11 6.12 2.48 1.96
C THR A 11 6.71 2.58 0.54
N PRO A 12 6.91 3.80 0.01
CA PRO A 12 7.66 3.97 -1.23
C PRO A 12 9.06 3.37 -1.11
N GLY A 13 9.55 2.70 -2.17
CA GLY A 13 10.90 2.08 -2.16
C GLY A 13 12.06 3.07 -2.12
N GLN A 14 11.78 4.35 -2.40
CA GLN A 14 12.66 5.49 -2.19
C GLN A 14 11.79 6.67 -1.73
N PRO A 15 12.32 7.61 -0.92
CA PRO A 15 11.61 8.84 -0.59
C PRO A 15 11.18 9.57 -1.87
N TYR A 16 10.00 10.20 -1.84
CA TYR A 16 9.67 11.21 -2.85
C TYR A 16 10.69 12.35 -2.72
N GLY A 17 11.18 12.89 -3.83
CA GLY A 17 12.05 14.06 -3.81
C GLY A 17 11.29 15.35 -3.49
N GLY A 18 11.96 16.48 -3.71
CA GLY A 18 11.48 17.81 -3.33
C GLY A 18 10.80 18.61 -4.45
N THR A 19 10.51 18.02 -5.60
CA THR A 19 9.95 18.74 -6.75
C THR A 19 8.43 18.68 -6.77
N MET A 20 7.79 19.73 -7.31
CA MET A 20 6.33 19.75 -7.47
C MET A 20 5.79 18.60 -8.34
N SER A 21 6.60 18.08 -9.27
CA SER A 21 6.23 16.94 -10.12
C SER A 21 6.05 15.63 -9.35
N GLU A 22 6.69 15.47 -8.19
CA GLU A 22 6.64 14.20 -7.45
C GLU A 22 5.31 13.99 -6.72
N PHE A 23 4.55 15.06 -6.46
CA PHE A 23 3.18 14.95 -5.95
C PHE A 23 2.27 14.14 -6.89
N ASN A 24 2.53 14.19 -8.20
CA ASN A 24 1.76 13.44 -9.20
C ASN A 24 2.07 11.93 -9.19
N THR A 25 3.07 11.49 -8.42
CA THR A 25 3.52 10.08 -8.39
C THR A 25 3.04 9.31 -7.16
N VAL A 26 2.50 10.02 -6.16
CA VAL A 26 2.10 9.43 -4.88
C VAL A 26 0.98 8.40 -5.05
N GLU A 27 -0.05 8.75 -5.81
CA GLU A 27 -1.19 7.86 -6.05
C GLU A 27 -0.78 6.63 -6.87
N ASP A 28 0.04 6.81 -7.92
CA ASP A 28 0.53 5.67 -8.72
C ASP A 28 1.40 4.73 -7.86
N ASN A 29 2.23 5.29 -6.98
CA ASN A 29 3.00 4.50 -6.01
C ASN A 29 2.08 3.70 -5.06
N MET A 30 1.04 4.33 -4.51
CA MET A 30 0.04 3.66 -3.67
C MET A 30 -0.68 2.54 -4.43
N GLY A 31 -1.08 2.80 -5.68
CA GLY A 31 -1.75 1.84 -6.55
C GLY A 31 -0.86 0.66 -6.93
N LYS A 32 0.44 0.90 -7.17
CA LYS A 32 1.43 -0.15 -7.40
C LYS A 32 1.54 -1.08 -6.19
N ARG A 33 1.71 -0.53 -4.98
CA ARG A 33 1.76 -1.32 -3.73
C ARG A 33 0.51 -2.17 -3.54
N ARG A 34 -0.68 -1.61 -3.81
CA ARG A 34 -1.94 -2.34 -3.71
C ARG A 34 -2.02 -3.50 -4.70
N ARG A 35 -1.56 -3.31 -5.95
CA ARG A 35 -1.55 -4.36 -6.98
C ARG A 35 -0.57 -5.49 -6.64
N GLU A 36 0.61 -5.14 -6.16
CA GLU A 36 1.61 -6.12 -5.73
C GLU A 36 1.08 -6.97 -4.57
N ALA A 37 0.52 -6.34 -3.54
CA ALA A 37 -0.10 -7.06 -2.42
C ALA A 37 -1.32 -7.89 -2.86
N ALA A 38 -2.14 -7.38 -3.79
CA ALA A 38 -3.29 -8.12 -4.32
C ALA A 38 -2.87 -9.37 -5.12
N SER A 39 -1.70 -9.35 -5.77
CA SER A 39 -1.23 -10.46 -6.62
C SER A 39 -0.90 -11.74 -5.86
N VAL A 40 -0.74 -11.66 -4.54
CA VAL A 40 -0.40 -12.79 -3.67
C VAL A 40 -1.55 -13.24 -2.78
N LEU A 41 -2.75 -12.66 -2.93
CA LEU A 41 -3.92 -13.02 -2.16
C LEU A 41 -4.50 -14.37 -2.60
N ASN A 42 -5.08 -15.10 -1.63
CA ASN A 42 -5.89 -16.27 -1.91
C ASN A 42 -7.27 -15.89 -2.48
N LYS A 43 -7.97 -16.86 -3.10
CA LYS A 43 -9.25 -16.68 -3.80
C LYS A 43 -10.34 -15.94 -3.00
N ASN A 44 -10.30 -15.96 -1.67
CA ASN A 44 -11.30 -15.37 -0.79
C ASN A 44 -10.73 -14.30 0.15
N GLU A 45 -9.55 -13.77 -0.17
CA GLU A 45 -8.94 -12.67 0.57
C GLU A 45 -9.12 -11.36 -0.19
N THR A 46 -9.25 -10.27 0.57
CA THR A 46 -9.32 -8.93 -0.01
C THR A 46 -8.51 -7.96 0.83
N LEU A 47 -7.90 -6.99 0.17
CA LEU A 47 -7.17 -5.92 0.84
C LEU A 47 -8.10 -4.74 1.07
N LEU A 48 -8.04 -4.21 2.28
CA LEU A 48 -8.76 -3.02 2.71
C LEU A 48 -7.79 -2.06 3.40
N THR A 49 -8.03 -0.77 3.25
CA THR A 49 -7.28 0.29 3.95
C THR A 49 -8.25 0.91 4.95
N VAL A 50 -8.38 0.27 6.11
CA VAL A 50 -9.31 0.67 7.17
C VAL A 50 -8.54 1.03 8.43
N THR A 51 -8.97 2.07 9.13
CA THR A 51 -8.33 2.51 10.38
C THR A 51 -8.64 1.57 11.54
N SER A 52 -9.82 0.96 11.54
CA SER A 52 -10.28 0.00 12.54
C SER A 52 -11.18 -1.03 11.87
N PHE A 53 -11.05 -2.30 12.26
CA PHE A 53 -11.96 -3.35 11.83
C PHE A 53 -13.05 -3.53 12.92
N PRO A 54 -14.36 -3.50 12.57
CA PRO A 54 -15.45 -3.64 13.53
C PRO A 54 -15.47 -4.97 14.30
#